data_AF-A0A535Q8T5-F1
#
_entry.id   AF-A0A535Q8T5-F1
#
_cell.length_a   1.000
_cell.length_b   1.000
_cell.length_c   1.000
_cell.angle_alpha   90.00
_cell.angle_beta   90.00
_cell.angle_gamma   90.00
#
_symmetry.space_group_name_H-M   'P 1'
#
loop_
_entity.id
_entity.type
_entity.pdbx_description
1 polymer ?
#
loop_
_entity_poly.entity_id
_entity_poly.type
_entity_poly.pdbx_seq_one_letter_code
_entity_poly.pdbx_strand_id
1 'polypeptide(L)'
;MGRHTVAGGLAVVAAAAGLVAGQLGAFASSYGSGGVGYDISYPQCGTAYPGGSFGIVGVNQGYPFTYYNACFTSEWRSSGPGRWAAARPSGPSATRAA
;
A
#
# COMPACT_ATOMS: atom_id res chain seq x y z
N MET A 1 -26.56 -2.68 39.16
CA MET A 1 -25.81 -3.52 38.20
C MET A 1 -26.27 -3.11 36.80
N GLY A 2 -25.44 -2.51 35.93
CA GLY A 2 -25.92 -2.08 34.59
C GLY A 2 -25.18 -0.90 33.94
N ARG A 3 -24.33 -0.19 34.68
CA ARG A 3 -23.53 0.95 34.14
C ARG A 3 -22.20 0.53 33.53
N HIS A 4 -21.67 -0.65 33.91
CA HIS A 4 -20.40 -1.18 33.39
C HIS A 4 -20.54 -1.87 32.02
N THR A 5 -21.70 -2.47 31.73
CA THR A 5 -21.99 -3.15 30.46
C THR A 5 -22.18 -2.16 29.30
N VAL A 6 -22.80 -1.01 29.56
CA VAL A 6 -23.02 0.02 28.53
C VAL A 6 -21.72 0.74 28.14
N ALA A 7 -20.86 1.05 29.12
CA ALA A 7 -19.55 1.68 28.88
C ALA A 7 -18.59 0.76 28.09
N GLY A 8 -18.59 -0.55 28.39
CA GLY A 8 -17.80 -1.54 27.64
C GLY A 8 -18.26 -1.69 26.19
N GLY A 9 -19.57 -1.71 25.95
CA GLY A 9 -20.12 -1.79 24.59
C GLY A 9 -19.76 -0.57 23.73
N LEU A 10 -19.81 0.64 24.31
CA LEU A 10 -19.46 1.87 23.60
C LEU A 10 -17.98 1.91 23.20
N ALA A 11 -17.09 1.43 24.07
CA ALA A 11 -15.65 1.38 23.79
C ALA A 11 -15.31 0.42 22.63
N VAL A 12 -15.98 -0.73 22.55
CA VAL A 12 -15.79 -1.69 21.46
C VAL A 12 -16.26 -1.11 20.12
N VAL A 13 -17.42 -0.44 20.11
CA VAL A 13 -17.96 0.21 18.90
C VAL A 13 -17.03 1.34 18.43
N ALA A 14 -16.52 2.15 19.35
CA ALA A 14 -15.57 3.21 19.03
C ALA A 14 -14.24 2.66 18.45
N ALA A 15 -13.72 1.58 19.02
CA ALA A 15 -12.50 0.93 18.52
C ALA A 15 -12.71 0.34 17.12
N ALA A 16 -13.85 -0.33 16.87
CA ALA A 16 -14.20 -0.87 15.57
C ALA A 16 -14.35 0.25 14.51
N ALA A 17 -15.04 1.34 14.86
CA ALA A 17 -15.18 2.49 13.98
C ALA A 17 -13.82 3.15 13.66
N GLY A 18 -12.93 3.26 14.64
CA GLY A 18 -11.57 3.75 14.44
C GLY A 18 -10.75 2.87 13.49
N LEU A 19 -10.85 1.54 13.62
CA LEU A 19 -10.20 0.60 12.71
C LEU A 19 -10.71 0.78 11.28
N VAL A 20 -12.03 0.81 11.08
CA VAL A 20 -12.67 0.96 9.76
C VAL A 20 -12.31 2.29 9.12
N ALA A 21 -12.39 3.40 9.86
CA ALA A 21 -12.04 4.72 9.36
C ALA A 21 -10.55 4.81 8.96
N GLY A 22 -9.66 4.16 9.72
CA GLY A 22 -8.23 4.09 9.42
C GLY A 22 -7.88 3.34 8.12
N GLN A 23 -8.74 2.46 7.62
CA GLN A 23 -8.52 1.73 6.37
C GLN A 23 -8.99 2.47 5.12
N LEU A 24 -9.78 3.54 5.24
CA LEU A 24 -10.35 4.25 4.08
C LEU A 24 -9.27 4.81 3.13
N GLY A 25 -8.12 5.24 3.67
CA GLY A 25 -6.99 5.70 2.87
C GLY A 25 -6.27 4.59 2.09
N ALA A 26 -6.32 3.34 2.56
CA ALA A 26 -5.72 2.20 1.88
C ALA A 26 -6.55 1.76 0.66
N PHE A 27 -7.88 1.84 0.75
CA PHE A 27 -8.78 1.59 -0.39
C PHE A 27 -8.85 2.76 -1.37
N ALA A 28 -8.57 3.98 -0.90
CA ALA A 28 -8.52 5.18 -1.75
C ALA A 28 -7.25 5.28 -2.61
N SER A 29 -6.30 4.33 -2.52
CA SER A 29 -5.19 4.24 -3.47
C SER A 29 -5.72 3.73 -4.81
N SER A 30 -6.39 4.63 -5.54
CA SER A 30 -6.87 4.40 -6.89
C SER A 30 -5.67 4.31 -7.83
N TYR A 31 -5.05 3.13 -7.92
CA TYR A 31 -4.25 2.81 -9.09
C TYR A 31 -5.18 2.97 -10.28
N GLY A 32 -4.92 3.99 -11.10
CA GLY A 32 -5.77 4.28 -12.25
C GLY A 32 -5.91 3.04 -13.12
N SER A 33 -7.09 2.81 -13.68
CA SER A 33 -7.28 1.76 -14.68
C SER A 33 -6.24 1.90 -15.79
N GLY A 34 -5.63 0.79 -16.20
CA GLY A 34 -4.54 0.76 -17.18
C GLY A 34 -3.16 1.17 -16.64
N GLY A 35 -3.01 1.40 -15.33
CA GLY A 35 -1.72 1.63 -14.70
C GLY A 35 -0.81 0.40 -14.73
N VAL A 36 0.43 0.55 -15.17
CA VAL A 36 1.45 -0.50 -15.13
C VAL A 36 2.10 -0.53 -13.76
N GLY A 37 2.18 -1.70 -13.12
CA GLY A 37 2.93 -1.90 -11.88
C GLY A 37 4.06 -2.90 -12.04
N TYR A 38 4.97 -2.93 -11.07
CA TYR A 38 6.15 -3.79 -11.08
C TYR A 38 6.27 -4.60 -9.80
N ASP A 39 6.75 -5.84 -9.93
CA ASP A 39 7.23 -6.63 -8.80
C ASP A 39 8.70 -6.29 -8.55
N ILE A 40 9.02 -5.99 -7.29
CA ILE A 40 10.36 -5.64 -6.82
C ILE A 40 10.73 -6.64 -5.73
N SER A 41 11.78 -7.39 -5.98
CA SER A 41 12.23 -8.48 -5.12
C SER A 41 13.75 -8.47 -4.97
N TYR A 42 14.25 -9.25 -4.00
CA TYR A 42 15.67 -9.29 -3.62
C TYR A 42 16.68 -9.38 -4.78
N PRO A 43 16.45 -10.11 -5.90
CA PRO A 43 17.37 -10.10 -7.04
C PRO A 43 17.63 -8.71 -7.64
N GLN A 44 16.75 -7.73 -7.42
CA GLN A 44 16.90 -6.34 -7.87
C GLN A 44 17.61 -5.46 -6.83
N CYS A 45 18.04 -6.02 -5.70
CA CYS A 45 18.68 -5.24 -4.65
C CYS A 45 19.98 -4.55 -5.11
N GLY A 46 20.16 -3.30 -4.69
CA GLY A 46 21.33 -2.49 -5.04
C GLY A 46 21.28 -1.91 -6.46
N THR A 47 20.18 -2.12 -7.18
CA THR A 47 19.94 -1.55 -8.51
C THR A 47 18.94 -0.40 -8.44
N ALA A 48 18.78 0.31 -9.56
CA ALA A 48 17.70 1.27 -9.72
C ALA A 48 16.36 0.52 -9.89
N TYR A 49 15.39 0.83 -9.05
CA TYR A 49 14.06 0.22 -9.15
C TYR A 49 13.24 0.87 -10.28
N PRO A 50 12.41 0.09 -11.00
CA PRO A 50 11.55 0.62 -12.06
C PRO A 50 10.55 1.63 -11.50
N GLY A 51 9.99 2.50 -12.35
CA GLY A 51 8.89 3.40 -12.01
C GLY A 51 7.59 2.99 -12.74
N GLY A 52 6.43 3.19 -12.12
CA GLY A 52 5.12 2.70 -12.56
C GLY A 52 3.97 3.35 -11.77
N SER A 53 2.79 2.74 -11.74
CA SER A 53 1.61 3.19 -10.99
C SER A 53 1.49 2.54 -9.61
N PHE A 54 2.03 1.34 -9.44
CA PHE A 54 2.08 0.60 -8.19
C PHE A 54 3.28 -0.34 -8.15
N GLY A 55 3.66 -0.78 -6.95
CA GLY A 55 4.71 -1.78 -6.76
C GLY A 55 4.27 -2.86 -5.78
N ILE A 56 4.69 -4.10 -6.05
CA ILE A 56 4.59 -5.24 -5.14
C ILE A 56 6.00 -5.55 -4.65
N VAL A 57 6.18 -5.74 -3.35
CA VAL A 57 7.52 -5.90 -2.74
C VAL A 57 7.66 -7.26 -2.09
N GLY A 58 8.70 -7.99 -2.48
CA GLY A 58 9.07 -9.27 -1.89
C GLY A 58 9.59 -9.12 -0.45
N VAL A 59 9.03 -9.92 0.47
CA VAL A 59 9.29 -9.80 1.92
C VAL A 59 10.48 -10.64 2.42
N ASN A 60 10.68 -11.84 1.86
CA ASN A 60 11.58 -12.87 2.39
C ASN A 60 12.60 -13.40 1.38
N GLN A 61 12.96 -12.60 0.37
CA GLN A 61 13.87 -13.01 -0.73
C GLN A 61 13.42 -14.25 -1.52
N GLY A 62 12.13 -14.61 -1.44
CA GLY A 62 11.58 -15.84 -2.05
C GLY A 62 11.68 -17.10 -1.18
N TYR A 63 12.23 -17.02 0.03
CA TYR A 63 12.33 -18.16 0.95
C TYR A 63 11.14 -18.24 1.92
N PRO A 64 10.74 -19.46 2.33
CA PRO A 64 9.76 -19.64 3.37
C PRO A 64 10.35 -19.35 4.77
N PHE A 65 9.70 -18.44 5.51
CA PHE A 65 9.80 -18.15 6.96
C PHE A 65 11.17 -17.81 7.59
N THR A 66 12.30 -18.16 6.97
CA THR A 66 13.62 -18.16 7.63
C THR A 66 14.56 -17.06 7.16
N TYR A 67 14.24 -16.35 6.08
CA TYR A 67 15.07 -15.28 5.55
C TYR A 67 14.30 -13.98 5.42
N TYR A 68 14.97 -12.86 5.68
CA TYR A 68 14.40 -11.52 5.53
C TYR A 68 15.03 -10.81 4.35
N ASN A 69 14.22 -10.04 3.61
CA ASN A 69 14.76 -9.18 2.59
C ASN A 69 15.47 -7.97 3.20
N ALA A 70 16.80 -7.99 3.23
CA ALA A 70 17.63 -6.88 3.70
C ALA A 70 17.37 -5.56 2.94
N CYS A 71 16.82 -5.63 1.73
CA CYS A 71 16.54 -4.50 0.85
C CYS A 71 15.07 -4.05 0.93
N PHE A 72 14.25 -4.71 1.75
CA PHE A 72 12.81 -4.44 1.88
C PHE A 72 12.52 -2.96 2.13
N THR A 73 13.30 -2.29 2.98
CA THR A 73 13.07 -0.86 3.28
C THR A 73 13.27 0.01 2.04
N SER A 74 14.28 -0.24 1.21
CA SER A 74 14.53 0.57 0.02
C SER A 74 13.52 0.25 -1.08
N GLU A 75 13.16 -1.01 -1.25
CA GLU A 75 12.14 -1.47 -2.19
C GLU A 75 10.76 -0.94 -1.82
N TRP A 76 10.36 -1.02 -0.54
CA TRP A 76 9.09 -0.48 -0.02
C TRP A 76 9.01 1.04 -0.15
N ARG A 77 10.09 1.72 0.20
CA ARG A 77 10.17 3.18 0.01
C ARG A 77 10.07 3.52 -1.46
N SER A 78 10.66 2.71 -2.32
CA SER A 78 10.49 2.88 -3.75
C SER A 78 9.01 2.73 -4.08
N SER A 79 8.32 1.65 -3.65
CA SER A 79 6.96 1.18 -4.01
C SER A 79 5.78 1.96 -3.41
N GLY A 80 6.03 2.90 -2.49
CA GLY A 80 4.99 3.58 -1.71
C GLY A 80 4.21 4.70 -2.44
N PRO A 81 2.95 4.94 -2.07
CA PRO A 81 2.12 6.00 -2.65
C PRO A 81 2.80 7.37 -2.56
N GLY A 82 2.76 8.14 -3.65
CA GLY A 82 3.43 9.44 -3.79
C GLY A 82 4.80 9.41 -4.46
N ARG A 83 5.47 8.25 -4.58
CA ARG A 83 6.70 8.11 -5.41
C ARG A 83 6.44 7.59 -6.83
N TRP A 84 5.30 6.94 -7.05
CA TRP A 84 4.81 6.41 -8.34
C TRP A 84 3.87 7.36 -9.06
N ALA A 85 3.30 8.33 -8.34
CA ALA A 85 2.49 9.39 -8.92
C ALA A 85 3.31 10.34 -9.83
N ALA A 86 4.64 10.34 -9.67
CA ALA A 86 5.58 11.12 -10.48
C ALA A 86 6.03 10.40 -11.77
N ALA A 87 5.77 9.10 -11.91
CA ALA A 87 6.03 8.33 -13.14
C ALA A 87 4.85 8.40 -14.12
N ARG A 88 3.96 9.40 -13.98
CA ARG A 88 3.05 9.78 -15.04
C ARG A 88 3.90 10.36 -16.18
N PRO A 89 3.99 9.74 -17.36
CA PRO A 89 4.13 10.55 -18.55
C PRO A 89 2.95 11.52 -18.53
N SER A 90 3.15 12.77 -18.90
CA SER A 90 2.10 13.72 -19.21
C SER A 90 1.25 13.19 -20.39
N GLY A 91 0.46 12.15 -20.15
CA GLY A 91 -0.57 11.65 -21.04
C GLY A 91 -1.84 12.49 -20.85
N PRO A 92 -2.63 12.70 -21.91
CA PRO A 92 -3.65 13.72 -21.95
C PRO A 92 -4.68 13.51 -20.85
N SER A 93 -4.89 14.59 -20.10
CA SER A 93 -5.84 14.79 -19.03
C SER A 93 -7.19 14.14 -19.29
N ALA A 94 -7.62 13.30 -18.33
CA ALA A 94 -8.96 13.21 -17.75
C ALA A 94 -10.10 13.92 -18.51
N THR A 95 -10.31 13.58 -19.79
CA THR A 95 -11.43 14.05 -20.58
C THR A 95 -11.85 12.91 -21.47
N ARG A 96 -13.11 12.52 -21.34
CA ARG A 96 -13.84 11.57 -22.19
C ARG A 96 -13.75 10.10 -21.76
N ALA A 97 -14.46 9.77 -20.68
CA ALA A 97 -15.33 8.59 -20.72
C ALA A 97 -16.76 9.13 -20.89
N ALA A 98 -17.38 8.72 -21.99
CA ALA A 98 -18.74 9.01 -22.38
C ALA A 98 -19.74 8.17 -21.59
#